data_AF-A0A2V6L900-F1
#
_entry.id   AF-A0A2V6L900-F1
#
_cell.length_a   1.000
_cell.length_b   1.000
_cell.length_c   1.000
_cell.angle_alpha   90.00
_cell.angle_beta   90.00
_cell.angle_gamma   90.00
#
_symmetry.space_group_name_H-M   'P 1'
#
loop_
_entity.id
_entity.type
_entity.pdbx_description
1 polymer ?
#
loop_
_entity_poly.entity_id
_entity_poly.type
_entity_poly.pdbx_seq_one_letter_code
_entity_poly.pdbx_strand_id
1 'polypeptide(L)' 'MSRRWAIVRAREKAEKTLGAKFNIRAFHDAVLELGSVPLPIVTARIDRFITEVGKGPYPAME' A
#
# COMPACT_ATOMS: atom_id res chain seq x y z
N MET A 1 -3.84 19.07 0.25
CA MET A 1 -4.31 17.66 0.23
C MET A 1 -3.85 16.98 1.52
N SER A 2 -4.76 16.46 2.33
CA SER A 2 -4.43 15.81 3.61
C SER A 2 -3.88 14.39 3.40
N ARG A 3 -2.86 13.98 4.17
CA ARG A 3 -2.18 12.66 4.09
C ARG A 3 -3.15 11.47 4.07
N ARG A 4 -4.19 11.52 4.89
CA ARG A 4 -5.26 10.51 4.97
C ARG A 4 -5.91 10.25 3.59
N TRP A 5 -6.12 11.29 2.80
CA TRP A 5 -6.79 11.20 1.51
C TRP A 5 -5.96 10.47 0.46
N ALA A 6 -4.64 10.61 0.51
CA ALA A 6 -3.74 9.91 -0.40
C ALA A 6 -3.70 8.41 -0.12
N ILE A 7 -3.69 8.01 1.16
CA ILE A 7 -3.73 6.59 1.54
C ILE A 7 -5.03 5.94 1.06
N VAL A 8 -6.17 6.64 1.18
CA VAL A 8 -7.47 6.16 0.66
C VAL A 8 -7.42 5.93 -0.85
N ARG A 9 -6.97 6.93 -1.64
CA ARG A 9 -6.86 6.76 -3.10
C ARG A 9 -5.88 5.67 -3.51
N ALA A 10 -4.79 5.53 -2.77
CA ALA A 10 -3.76 4.54 -3.02
C ALA A 10 -4.29 3.12 -2.74
N ARG A 11 -5.11 2.96 -1.71
CA ARG A 11 -5.86 1.71 -1.44
C ARG A 11 -6.82 1.38 -2.57
N GLU A 12 -7.67 2.32 -2.98
CA GLU A 12 -8.64 2.10 -4.06
C GLU A 12 -7.95 1.67 -5.37
N LYS A 13 -6.79 2.26 -5.67
CA LYS A 13 -5.96 1.87 -6.82
C LYS A 13 -5.45 0.44 -6.67
N ALA A 14 -4.89 0.09 -5.51
CA ALA A 14 -4.37 -1.25 -5.26
C ALA A 14 -5.47 -2.32 -5.31
N GLU A 15 -6.65 -2.06 -4.73
CA GLU A 15 -7.82 -2.94 -4.79
C GLU A 15 -8.26 -3.19 -6.25
N LYS A 16 -8.33 -2.13 -7.07
CA LYS A 16 -8.70 -2.24 -8.48
C LYS A 16 -7.67 -2.98 -9.33
N THR A 17 -6.38 -2.75 -9.09
CA THR A 17 -5.31 -3.36 -9.90
C THR A 17 -5.04 -4.81 -9.51
N LEU A 18 -5.04 -5.13 -8.22
CA LEU A 18 -4.68 -6.47 -7.73
C LEU A 18 -5.89 -7.41 -7.63
N GLY A 19 -7.11 -6.88 -7.48
CA GLY A 19 -8.33 -7.68 -7.40
C GLY A 19 -8.24 -8.75 -6.31
N ALA A 20 -8.43 -10.03 -6.69
CA ALA A 20 -8.34 -11.17 -5.76
C ALA A 20 -6.95 -11.36 -5.13
N LYS A 21 -5.89 -10.77 -5.69
CA LYS A 21 -4.53 -10.81 -5.13
C LYS A 21 -4.28 -9.68 -4.13
N PHE A 22 -5.23 -8.76 -3.95
CA PHE A 22 -5.09 -7.67 -3.00
C PHE A 22 -5.13 -8.20 -1.57
N ASN A 23 -4.08 -7.91 -0.80
CA ASN A 23 -4.02 -8.21 0.62
C ASN A 23 -3.99 -6.90 1.42
N ILE A 24 -5.06 -6.63 2.16
CA ILE A 24 -5.21 -5.41 2.97
C ILE A 24 -4.22 -5.35 4.15
N ARG A 25 -3.82 -6.50 4.72
CA ARG A 25 -2.82 -6.54 5.80
C ARG A 25 -1.46 -6.11 5.27
N ALA A 26 -1.05 -6.73 4.16
CA ALA A 26 0.19 -6.39 3.45
C ALA A 26 0.24 -4.92 3.01
N PHE A 27 -0.90 -4.36 2.58
CA PHE A 27 -1.03 -2.95 2.24
C PHE A 27 -0.80 -2.04 3.47
N HIS A 28 -1.44 -2.35 4.61
CA HIS A 28 -1.25 -1.59 5.84
C HIS A 28 0.20 -1.67 6.34
N ASP A 29 0.82 -2.84 6.29
CA ASP A 29 2.23 -3.00 6.67
C ASP A 29 3.15 -2.14 5.82
N ALA A 30 2.96 -2.13 4.50
CA ALA A 30 3.73 -1.30 3.58
C ALA A 30 3.54 0.21 3.86
N VAL A 31 2.34 0.62 4.31
CA VAL A 31 2.04 2.02 4.70
C VAL A 31 2.64 2.37 6.06
N LEU A 32 2.64 1.46 7.02
CA LEU A 32 3.19 1.67 8.37
C LEU A 32 4.72 1.67 8.37
N GLU A 33 5.36 0.82 7.56
CA GLU A 33 6.82 0.73 7.38
C GLU A 33 7.42 2.07 6.94
N LEU A 34 6.71 2.83 6.11
CA LEU A 34 7.13 4.16 5.66
C LEU A 34 7.28 5.17 6.80
N GLY A 35 6.61 4.98 7.94
CA GLY A 35 6.62 5.98 9.02
C GLY A 35 6.07 7.33 8.58
N SER A 36 6.60 8.44 9.10
CA SER A 36 6.15 9.80 8.76
C SER A 36 6.95 10.39 7.60
N VAL A 37 6.62 9.96 6.38
CA VAL A 37 7.24 10.46 5.15
C VAL A 37 6.35 11.44 4.38
N PRO A 38 6.94 12.30 3.52
CA PRO A 38 6.18 13.15 2.62
C PRO A 38 5.21 12.37 1.73
N LEU A 39 4.09 13.00 1.40
CA LEU A 39 3.04 12.47 0.52
C LEU A 39 3.54 11.83 -0.79
N PRO A 40 4.49 12.43 -1.54
CA PRO A 40 5.01 11.82 -2.77
C PRO A 40 5.69 10.47 -2.55
N ILE A 41 6.34 10.28 -1.39
CA ILE A 41 7.03 9.04 -1.03
C ILE A 41 6.02 7.93 -0.73
N VAL A 42 4.91 8.27 -0.06
CA VAL A 42 3.81 7.33 0.17
C VAL A 42 3.28 6.81 -1.17
N THR A 43 3.02 7.70 -2.13
CA THR A 43 2.50 7.31 -3.45
C THR A 43 3.45 6.37 -4.18
N ALA A 44 4.75 6.69 -4.23
CA ALA A 44 5.76 5.88 -4.91
C ALA A 44 5.88 4.47 -4.29
N ARG A 45 5.79 4.34 -2.97
CA ARG A 45 5.81 3.04 -2.29
C ARG A 45 4.58 2.21 -2.63
N ILE A 46 3.41 2.82 -2.75
CA ILE A 46 2.17 2.10 -3.11
C ILE A 46 2.26 1.60 -4.55
N ASP A 47 2.77 2.42 -5.47
CA ASP A 47 2.99 1.97 -6.85
C ASP A 47 3.90 0.75 -6.88
N ARG A 48 4.97 0.75 -6.07
CA ARG A 48 5.84 -0.41 -5.90
C ARG A 48 5.12 -1.62 -5.30
N PHE A 49 4.30 -1.43 -4.28
CA PHE A 49 3.48 -2.50 -3.68
C PHE A 49 2.56 -3.16 -4.72
N ILE A 50 1.97 -2.37 -5.62
CA ILE A 50 1.13 -2.87 -6.72
C ILE A 50 1.98 -3.69 -7.71
N THR A 51 3.18 -3.21 -8.08
CA THR A 51 4.12 -3.95 -8.94
C THR A 51 4.58 -5.26 -8.29
N GLU A 52 4.77 -5.27 -6.96
CA GLU A 52 5.15 -6.45 -6.17
C GLU A 52 3.97 -7.41 -5.88
N VAL A 53 2.82 -7.20 -6.55
CA VAL A 53 1.60 -8.03 -6.46
C VAL A 53 1.02 -8.10 -5.03
N GLY A 54 1.19 -7.02 -4.28
CA GLY A 54 0.68 -6.94 -2.91
C GLY A 54 1.41 -7.82 -1.91
N LYS A 55 2.65 -8.23 -2.20
CA LYS A 55 3.52 -8.85 -1.19
C LYS A 55 3.86 -7.80 -0.12
N GLY A 56 3.37 -8.05 1.08
CA GLY A 56 3.81 -7.32 2.28
C GLY A 56 5.23 -7.76 2.65
N PRO A 57 5.96 -6.94 3.42
CA PRO A 57 7.28 -7.31 3.93
C PRO A 57 7.23 -8.51 4.89
N TYR A 58 6.05 -8.85 5.41
CA TYR A 58 5.86 -10.02 6.26
C TYR A 58 5.26 -11.19 5.47
N PRO A 59 5.82 -12.41 5.62
CA PRO A 59 5.12 -13.61 5.15
C PRO A 59 3.75 -13.67 5.84
N ALA A 60 2.77 -14.26 5.16
CA ALA A 60 1.50 -14.57 5.80
C ALA A 60 1.81 -15.47 7.01
N MET A 61 1.82 -14.89 8.21
CA MET A 61 1.89 -15.69 9.42
C MET A 61 0.64 -16.57 9.43
N GLU A 62 0.88 -17.88 9.52
CA GLU A 62 -0.15 -18.91 9.70
C GLU A 62 -1.05 -18.61 10.90
#